data_AF-A0A094IJ36-F1
#
_entry.id   AF-A0A094IJ36-F1
#
_cell.length_a   1.000
_cell.length_b   1.000
_cell.length_c   1.000
_cell.angle_alpha   90.00
_cell.angle_beta   90.00
_cell.angle_gamma   90.00
#
_symmetry.space_group_name_H-M   'P 1'
#
loop_
_entity.id
_entity.type
_entity.pdbx_description
1 polymer ?
#
loop_
_entity_poly.entity_id
_entity_poly.type
_entity_poly.pdbx_seq_one_letter_code
_entity_poly.pdbx_strand_id
1 'polypeptide(L)'
;MPEYTVKVDVNRQFWYLNGKLHNENGPAVIDGDRQAWYLNGKLHNENDPAVINGDFKAWYLNGKLHNENGPAIIEGNRQVWFLHGKRHRENGPAIINGDYQEWWLNGKLHRENGPAIINGDRQEWWLNGNLHNENGPAYIKGNRQEWWLNGKLHNEDGPAIINGDKQYWYLNGKEVTEEEVMNQIKELTVSEISDLLGYNIKIVK
;
A
#
# COMPACT_ATOMS: atom_id res chain seq x y z
N MET A 1 42.00 18.48 -11.19
CA MET A 1 41.89 17.03 -10.89
C MET A 1 40.81 16.87 -9.84
N PRO A 2 40.04 15.78 -9.79
CA PRO A 2 39.10 15.56 -8.69
C PRO A 2 39.86 15.51 -7.36
N GLU A 3 39.48 16.33 -6.39
CA GLU A 3 40.12 16.33 -5.07
C GLU A 3 39.40 15.35 -4.16
N TYR A 4 40.04 14.21 -3.93
CA TYR A 4 39.64 13.28 -2.89
C TYR A 4 40.19 13.74 -1.54
N THR A 5 39.35 13.70 -0.51
CA THR A 5 39.76 13.93 0.88
C THR A 5 39.31 12.76 1.73
N VAL A 6 40.24 12.19 2.51
CA VAL A 6 39.92 11.13 3.48
C VAL A 6 40.11 11.68 4.88
N LYS A 7 39.10 11.54 5.75
CA LYS A 7 39.18 11.88 7.17
C LYS A 7 39.13 10.60 7.98
N VAL A 8 40.10 10.43 8.87
CA VAL A 8 40.23 9.23 9.72
C VAL A 8 40.32 9.67 11.18
N ASP A 9 39.57 8.99 12.03
CA ASP A 9 39.61 9.02 13.50
C ASP A 9 39.60 7.57 13.99
N VAL A 10 39.90 7.31 15.27
CA VAL A 10 40.20 5.98 15.84
C VAL A 10 39.30 4.86 15.30
N ASN A 11 37.98 5.09 15.25
CA ASN A 11 36.98 4.13 14.74
C ASN A 11 36.16 4.66 13.57
N ARG A 12 36.60 5.73 12.91
CA ARG A 12 35.81 6.39 11.86
C ARG A 12 36.65 6.71 10.64
N GLN A 13 36.11 6.39 9.47
CA GLN A 13 36.71 6.75 8.20
C GLN A 13 35.65 7.35 7.28
N PHE A 14 36.00 8.47 6.65
CA PHE A 14 35.12 9.19 5.74
C PHE A 14 35.86 9.54 4.46
N TRP A 15 35.25 9.26 3.31
CA TRP A 15 35.78 9.59 1.99
C TRP A 15 34.92 10.67 1.36
N TYR A 16 35.59 11.69 0.84
CA TYR A 16 34.95 12.83 0.17
C TYR A 16 35.53 13.03 -1.21
N LEU A 17 34.67 13.44 -2.14
CA LEU A 17 35.03 13.98 -3.45
C LEU A 17 34.35 15.34 -3.60
N ASN A 18 35.12 16.39 -3.88
CA ASN A 18 34.60 17.76 -4.00
C ASN A 18 33.73 18.18 -2.79
N GLY A 19 34.18 17.84 -1.59
CA GLY A 19 33.48 18.16 -0.33
C GLY A 19 32.22 17.33 -0.02
N LYS A 20 31.87 16.33 -0.84
CA LYS A 20 30.70 15.47 -0.62
C LYS A 20 31.14 14.03 -0.34
N LEU A 21 30.42 13.31 0.52
CA LEU A 21 30.68 11.88 0.77
C LEU A 21 30.65 11.09 -0.55
N HIS A 22 31.72 10.38 -0.85
CA HIS A 22 31.89 9.71 -2.12
C HIS A 22 32.96 8.61 -2.00
N ASN A 23 32.64 7.40 -2.45
CA ASN A 23 33.62 6.34 -2.67
C ASN A 23 33.10 5.35 -3.74
N GLU A 24 33.81 5.19 -4.85
CA GLU A 24 33.47 4.25 -5.93
C GLU A 24 33.89 2.81 -5.62
N ASN A 25 34.81 2.62 -4.67
CA ASN A 25 35.46 1.33 -4.40
C ASN A 25 35.06 0.73 -3.04
N GLY A 26 34.08 1.31 -2.35
CA GLY A 26 33.69 0.86 -1.01
C GLY A 26 32.79 1.85 -0.28
N PRO A 27 32.58 1.66 1.03
CA PRO A 27 31.81 2.60 1.83
C PRO A 27 32.50 3.96 1.89
N ALA A 28 31.72 5.04 1.79
CA ALA A 28 32.22 6.40 1.99
C ALA A 28 32.18 6.82 3.48
N VAL A 29 31.52 6.02 4.32
CA VAL A 29 31.49 6.18 5.78
C VAL A 29 31.67 4.82 6.42
N ILE A 30 32.64 4.73 7.33
CA ILE A 30 32.80 3.65 8.31
C ILE A 30 32.78 4.33 9.68
N ASP A 31 31.92 3.87 10.59
CA ASP A 31 31.83 4.37 11.98
C ASP A 31 31.50 3.18 12.91
N GLY A 32 32.55 2.60 13.50
CA GLY A 32 32.43 1.29 14.17
C GLY A 32 31.93 0.22 13.19
N ASP A 33 30.85 -0.47 13.54
CA ASP A 33 30.23 -1.52 12.71
C ASP A 33 29.33 -0.97 11.60
N ARG A 34 29.07 0.34 11.59
CA ARG A 34 28.25 0.98 10.57
C ARG A 34 29.07 1.24 9.32
N GLN A 35 28.55 0.82 8.18
CA GLN A 35 29.08 1.14 6.86
C GLN A 35 28.01 1.81 6.00
N ALA A 36 28.38 2.84 5.25
CA ALA A 36 27.47 3.47 4.29
C ALA A 36 28.18 3.91 3.01
N TRP A 37 27.57 3.58 1.88
CA TRP A 37 28.06 3.83 0.53
C TRP A 37 27.42 5.10 0.00
N TYR A 38 28.25 6.00 -0.51
CA TYR A 38 27.79 7.24 -1.10
C TYR A 38 28.48 7.46 -2.44
N LEU A 39 27.71 7.98 -3.41
CA LEU A 39 28.22 8.61 -4.61
C LEU A 39 27.70 10.06 -4.66
N ASN A 40 28.63 11.00 -4.77
CA ASN A 40 28.34 12.44 -4.89
C ASN A 40 27.40 12.98 -3.81
N GLY A 41 27.58 12.50 -2.57
CA GLY A 41 26.81 12.90 -1.39
C GLY A 41 25.45 12.23 -1.25
N LYS A 42 25.12 11.24 -2.09
CA LYS A 42 23.87 10.47 -2.02
C LYS A 42 24.16 9.02 -1.68
N LEU A 43 23.36 8.43 -0.78
CA LEU A 43 23.40 7.00 -0.52
C LEU A 43 23.20 6.23 -1.83
N HIS A 44 24.13 5.36 -2.17
CA HIS A 44 24.13 4.69 -3.45
C HIS A 44 24.93 3.40 -3.37
N ASN A 45 24.32 2.28 -3.76
CA ASN A 45 24.98 1.03 -4.05
C ASN A 45 24.09 0.22 -5.01
N GLU A 46 24.64 -0.21 -6.16
CA GLU A 46 23.86 -0.85 -7.24
C GLU A 46 23.53 -2.32 -6.93
N ASN A 47 24.42 -3.02 -6.23
CA ASN A 47 24.33 -4.48 -6.07
C ASN A 47 24.10 -4.92 -4.62
N ASP A 48 24.44 -4.07 -3.65
CA ASP A 48 24.46 -4.39 -2.23
C ASP A 48 23.76 -3.29 -1.40
N PRO A 49 23.52 -3.50 -0.09
CA PRO A 49 23.03 -2.43 0.77
C PRO A 49 23.92 -1.19 0.70
N ALA A 50 23.31 -0.02 0.62
CA ALA A 50 24.02 1.25 0.75
C ALA A 50 24.20 1.68 2.21
N VAL A 51 23.52 1.02 3.16
CA VAL A 51 23.72 1.17 4.59
C VAL A 51 23.67 -0.20 5.25
N ILE A 52 24.66 -0.49 6.09
CA ILE A 52 24.72 -1.66 6.96
C ILE A 52 25.02 -1.17 8.38
N ASN A 53 24.26 -1.64 9.37
CA ASN A 53 24.50 -1.36 10.78
C ASN A 53 23.95 -2.50 11.64
N GLY A 54 24.82 -3.43 12.05
CA GLY A 54 24.38 -4.69 12.66
C GLY A 54 23.42 -5.44 11.73
N ASP A 55 22.23 -5.80 12.24
CA ASP A 55 21.19 -6.49 11.48
C ASP A 55 20.37 -5.58 10.55
N PHE A 56 20.57 -4.27 10.62
CA PHE A 56 19.91 -3.31 9.73
C PHE A 56 20.64 -3.24 8.39
N LYS A 57 19.90 -3.43 7.29
CA LYS A 57 20.37 -3.25 5.92
C LYS A 57 19.38 -2.40 5.14
N ALA A 58 19.89 -1.43 4.39
CA ALA A 58 19.06 -0.63 3.49
C ALA A 58 19.73 -0.38 2.15
N TRP A 59 18.97 -0.58 1.08
CA TRP A 59 19.41 -0.42 -0.31
C TRP A 59 18.95 0.93 -0.83
N TYR A 60 19.89 1.66 -1.40
CA TYR A 60 19.63 2.96 -1.99
C TYR A 60 20.27 3.05 -3.36
N LEU A 61 19.52 3.63 -4.30
CA LEU A 61 20.03 4.05 -5.60
C LEU A 61 19.83 5.55 -5.73
N ASN A 62 20.92 6.30 -5.90
CA ASN A 62 20.89 7.76 -6.07
C ASN A 62 20.10 8.50 -4.97
N GLY A 63 20.26 8.07 -3.72
CA GLY A 63 19.63 8.65 -2.54
C GLY A 63 18.18 8.25 -2.32
N LYS A 64 17.64 7.30 -3.09
CA LYS A 64 16.27 6.78 -2.95
C LYS A 64 16.32 5.31 -2.55
N LEU A 65 15.48 4.90 -1.60
CA LEU A 65 15.28 3.48 -1.28
C LEU A 65 14.86 2.73 -2.54
N HIS A 66 15.59 1.67 -2.88
CA HIS A 66 15.36 0.94 -4.12
C HIS A 66 16.03 -0.44 -4.04
N ASN A 67 15.29 -1.49 -4.36
CA ASN A 67 15.83 -2.83 -4.59
C ASN A 67 14.88 -3.61 -5.52
N GLU A 68 15.38 -4.04 -6.68
CA GLU A 68 14.60 -4.82 -7.66
C GLU A 68 14.52 -6.31 -7.30
N ASN A 69 15.48 -6.81 -6.52
CA ASN A 69 15.65 -8.24 -6.25
C ASN A 69 15.15 -8.66 -4.85
N GLY A 70 14.68 -7.72 -4.04
CA GLY A 70 14.33 -7.99 -2.65
C GLY A 70 13.85 -6.77 -1.88
N PRO A 71 13.73 -6.87 -0.55
CA PRO A 71 13.37 -5.72 0.28
C PRO A 71 14.48 -4.65 0.21
N ALA A 72 14.08 -3.39 0.18
CA ALA A 72 15.00 -2.25 0.24
C ALA A 72 15.35 -1.89 1.69
N ILE A 73 14.63 -2.42 2.68
CA ILE A 73 14.97 -2.33 4.11
C ILE A 73 14.76 -3.70 4.75
N ILE A 74 15.76 -4.14 5.51
CA ILE A 74 15.68 -5.29 6.41
C ILE A 74 16.10 -4.83 7.80
N GLU A 75 15.29 -5.14 8.81
CA GLU A 75 15.57 -4.86 10.23
C GLU A 75 15.02 -6.02 11.07
N GLY A 76 15.91 -6.95 11.47
CA GLY A 76 15.48 -8.21 12.08
C GLY A 76 14.52 -8.97 11.16
N ASN A 77 13.30 -9.23 11.64
CA ASN A 77 12.25 -9.91 10.86
C ASN A 77 11.40 -8.97 10.00
N ARG A 78 11.60 -7.65 10.12
CA ARG A 78 10.86 -6.67 9.33
C ARG A 78 11.51 -6.49 7.96
N GLN A 79 10.69 -6.54 6.92
CA GLN A 79 11.11 -6.35 5.54
C GLN A 79 10.21 -5.33 4.84
N VAL A 80 10.81 -4.39 4.11
CA VAL A 80 10.07 -3.37 3.35
C VAL A 80 10.62 -3.23 1.94
N TRP A 81 9.75 -3.33 0.94
CA TRP A 81 10.08 -3.21 -0.47
C TRP A 81 9.86 -1.79 -0.97
N PHE A 82 10.87 -1.25 -1.64
CA PHE A 82 10.81 0.04 -2.32
C PHE A 82 11.39 -0.08 -3.71
N LEU A 83 10.77 0.63 -4.64
CA LEU A 83 11.29 0.86 -5.97
C LEU A 83 11.29 2.38 -6.25
N HIS A 84 12.48 2.92 -6.53
CA HIS A 84 12.70 4.34 -6.81
C HIS A 84 12.11 5.30 -5.76
N GLY A 85 12.23 4.93 -4.48
CA GLY A 85 11.76 5.71 -3.34
C GLY A 85 10.28 5.56 -3.01
N LYS A 86 9.55 4.69 -3.73
CA LYS A 86 8.14 4.39 -3.46
C LYS A 86 7.98 2.98 -2.93
N ARG A 87 7.15 2.77 -1.92
CA ARG A 87 6.74 1.42 -1.49
C ARG A 87 6.10 0.70 -2.67
N HIS A 88 6.63 -0.46 -3.03
CA HIS A 88 6.23 -1.16 -4.25
C HIS A 88 6.60 -2.64 -4.16
N ARG A 89 5.65 -3.52 -4.47
CA ARG A 89 5.90 -4.93 -4.77
C ARG A 89 4.75 -5.50 -5.60
N GLU A 90 5.06 -6.17 -6.69
CA GLU A 90 4.04 -6.80 -7.56
C GLU A 90 3.52 -8.11 -6.97
N ASN A 91 4.43 -8.96 -6.49
CA ASN A 91 4.14 -10.34 -6.09
C ASN A 91 4.23 -10.54 -4.57
N GLY A 92 3.32 -9.89 -3.84
CA GLY A 92 3.19 -10.05 -2.38
C GLY A 92 3.21 -8.73 -1.61
N PRO A 93 3.24 -8.79 -0.26
CA PRO A 93 3.21 -7.60 0.58
C PRO A 93 4.53 -6.81 0.47
N ALA A 94 4.41 -5.49 0.33
CA ALA A 94 5.54 -4.57 0.32
C ALA A 94 6.00 -4.18 1.74
N ILE A 95 5.24 -4.53 2.78
CA ILE A 95 5.69 -4.49 4.18
C ILE A 95 5.33 -5.82 4.83
N ILE A 96 6.30 -6.43 5.50
CA ILE A 96 6.10 -7.62 6.35
C ILE A 96 6.73 -7.31 7.71
N ASN A 97 5.96 -7.51 8.79
CA ASN A 97 6.44 -7.42 10.16
C ASN A 97 5.67 -8.39 11.07
N GLY A 98 6.16 -9.62 11.21
CA GLY A 98 5.39 -10.70 11.82
C GLY A 98 4.12 -10.97 11.01
N ASP A 99 2.96 -10.98 11.69
CA ASP A 99 1.65 -11.19 11.05
C ASP A 99 1.09 -9.93 10.36
N TYR A 100 1.73 -8.78 10.55
CA TYR A 100 1.34 -7.55 9.88
C TYR A 100 1.87 -7.51 8.45
N GLN A 101 0.97 -7.29 7.50
CA GLN A 101 1.28 -7.25 6.08
C GLN A 101 0.56 -6.08 5.39
N GLU A 102 1.27 -5.36 4.52
CA GLU A 102 0.67 -4.35 3.63
C GLU A 102 1.11 -4.55 2.18
N TRP A 103 0.16 -4.43 1.25
CA TRP A 103 0.40 -4.48 -0.19
C TRP A 103 0.42 -3.07 -0.76
N TRP A 104 1.53 -2.73 -1.41
CA TRP A 104 1.74 -1.43 -2.03
C TRP A 104 2.19 -1.60 -3.47
N LEU A 105 1.60 -0.82 -4.36
CA LEU A 105 2.02 -0.72 -5.74
C LEU A 105 2.25 0.76 -6.08
N ASN A 106 3.46 1.09 -6.53
CA ASN A 106 3.83 2.45 -6.95
C ASN A 106 3.52 3.55 -5.93
N GLY A 107 3.70 3.24 -4.64
CA GLY A 107 3.48 4.16 -3.53
C GLY A 107 2.03 4.32 -3.10
N LYS A 108 1.12 3.45 -3.58
CA LYS A 108 -0.29 3.41 -3.16
C LYS A 108 -0.63 2.04 -2.58
N LEU A 109 -1.45 1.99 -1.53
CA LEU A 109 -2.06 0.74 -1.07
C LEU A 109 -2.87 0.13 -2.21
N HIS A 110 -2.61 -1.13 -2.52
CA HIS A 110 -3.21 -1.78 -3.68
C HIS A 110 -3.13 -3.29 -3.54
N ARG A 111 -4.26 -3.97 -3.67
CA ARG A 111 -4.33 -5.42 -3.89
C ARG A 111 -5.63 -5.77 -4.62
N GLU A 112 -5.52 -6.48 -5.74
CA GLU A 112 -6.70 -6.90 -6.52
C GLU A 112 -7.46 -8.05 -5.84
N ASN A 113 -6.71 -8.99 -5.24
CA ASN A 113 -7.26 -10.22 -4.69
C ASN A 113 -7.01 -10.31 -3.18
N GLY A 114 -7.98 -9.83 -2.40
CA GLY A 114 -7.97 -9.86 -0.93
C GLY A 114 -7.55 -8.53 -0.28
N PRO A 115 -7.41 -8.50 1.05
CA PRO A 115 -7.12 -7.26 1.79
C PRO A 115 -5.68 -6.78 1.54
N ALA A 116 -5.54 -5.48 1.28
CA ALA A 116 -4.24 -4.81 1.13
C ALA A 116 -3.58 -4.46 2.46
N ILE A 117 -4.30 -4.54 3.59
CA ILE A 117 -3.75 -4.46 4.94
C ILE A 117 -4.30 -5.63 5.75
N ILE A 118 -3.41 -6.37 6.41
CA ILE A 118 -3.75 -7.42 7.37
C ILE A 118 -3.03 -7.11 8.68
N ASN A 119 -3.78 -7.01 9.79
CA ASN A 119 -3.24 -6.77 11.12
C ASN A 119 -4.13 -7.42 12.19
N GLY A 120 -3.81 -8.65 12.60
CA GLY A 120 -4.64 -9.41 13.52
C GLY A 120 -6.05 -9.63 12.95
N ASP A 121 -7.07 -9.15 13.68
CA ASP A 121 -8.47 -9.19 13.27
C ASP A 121 -8.88 -8.04 12.31
N ARG A 122 -7.97 -7.11 12.03
CA ARG A 122 -8.22 -6.00 11.11
C ARG A 122 -7.81 -6.37 9.69
N GLN A 123 -8.73 -6.20 8.76
CA GLN A 123 -8.50 -6.35 7.32
C GLN A 123 -9.05 -5.15 6.57
N GLU A 124 -8.28 -4.65 5.61
CA GLU A 124 -8.68 -3.52 4.77
C GLU A 124 -8.37 -3.80 3.30
N TRP A 125 -9.35 -3.61 2.42
CA TRP A 125 -9.23 -3.78 0.99
C TRP A 125 -9.01 -2.42 0.34
N TRP A 126 -7.90 -2.31 -0.38
CA TRP A 126 -7.50 -1.08 -1.04
C TRP A 126 -7.18 -1.35 -2.50
N LEU A 127 -7.68 -0.51 -3.38
CA LEU A 127 -7.35 -0.51 -4.80
C LEU A 127 -6.89 0.89 -5.21
N ASN A 128 -5.66 0.97 -5.73
CA ASN A 128 -5.08 2.23 -6.22
C ASN A 128 -5.12 3.39 -5.22
N GLY A 129 -4.97 3.10 -3.93
CA GLY A 129 -4.95 4.07 -2.84
C GLY A 129 -6.34 4.45 -2.30
N ASN A 130 -7.40 3.77 -2.74
CA ASN A 130 -8.76 3.99 -2.22
C ASN A 130 -9.28 2.72 -1.54
N LEU A 131 -9.99 2.85 -0.40
CA LEU A 131 -10.77 1.75 0.17
C LEU A 131 -11.78 1.27 -0.87
N HIS A 132 -11.77 -0.02 -1.15
CA HIS A 132 -12.55 -0.58 -2.26
C HIS A 132 -12.71 -2.10 -2.09
N ASN A 133 -13.95 -2.59 -2.13
CA ASN A 133 -14.26 -4.01 -2.25
C ASN A 133 -15.63 -4.19 -2.93
N GLU A 134 -15.67 -4.87 -4.08
CA GLU A 134 -16.92 -5.16 -4.82
C GLU A 134 -17.67 -6.37 -4.26
N ASN A 135 -17.01 -7.21 -3.45
CA ASN A 135 -17.53 -8.51 -3.03
C ASN A 135 -17.89 -8.56 -1.52
N GLY A 136 -17.87 -7.43 -0.83
CA GLY A 136 -18.13 -7.37 0.61
C GLY A 136 -17.56 -6.12 1.28
N PRO A 137 -17.41 -6.13 2.62
CA PRO A 137 -16.86 -4.99 3.33
C PRO A 137 -15.40 -4.75 2.93
N ALA A 138 -15.05 -3.49 2.71
CA ALA A 138 -13.68 -3.05 2.45
C ALA A 138 -12.89 -2.77 3.73
N TYR A 139 -13.57 -2.67 4.88
CA TYR A 139 -12.94 -2.55 6.18
C TYR A 139 -13.62 -3.50 7.16
N ILE A 140 -12.82 -4.28 7.89
CA ILE A 140 -13.28 -5.18 8.95
C ILE A 140 -12.37 -5.01 10.16
N LYS A 141 -12.96 -4.86 11.35
CA LYS A 141 -12.25 -4.94 12.64
C LYS A 141 -13.23 -5.29 13.76
N GLY A 142 -13.03 -6.44 14.41
CA GLY A 142 -13.99 -6.98 15.38
C GLY A 142 -15.41 -7.02 14.80
N ASN A 143 -16.37 -6.39 15.49
CA ASN A 143 -17.78 -6.31 15.06
C ASN A 143 -18.09 -5.11 14.16
N ARG A 144 -17.07 -4.43 13.64
CA ARG A 144 -17.25 -3.30 12.71
C ARG A 144 -16.92 -3.74 11.29
N GLN A 145 -17.84 -3.49 10.38
CA GLN A 145 -17.70 -3.73 8.95
C GLN A 145 -18.14 -2.50 8.17
N GLU A 146 -17.41 -2.16 7.12
CA GLU A 146 -17.78 -1.04 6.24
C GLU A 146 -17.58 -1.42 4.78
N TRP A 147 -18.57 -1.09 3.97
CA TRP A 147 -18.57 -1.29 2.53
C TRP A 147 -18.16 0.00 1.86
N TRP A 148 -17.08 -0.08 1.09
CA TRP A 148 -16.53 1.04 0.36
C TRP A 148 -16.33 0.63 -1.10
N LEU A 149 -16.69 1.53 -2.00
CA LEU A 149 -16.41 1.41 -3.43
C LEU A 149 -15.70 2.68 -3.89
N ASN A 150 -14.48 2.53 -4.40
CA ASN A 150 -13.68 3.65 -4.93
C ASN A 150 -13.53 4.83 -3.93
N GLY A 151 -13.31 4.52 -2.66
CA GLY A 151 -13.08 5.51 -1.60
C GLY A 151 -14.36 6.19 -1.10
N LYS A 152 -15.54 5.65 -1.44
CA LYS A 152 -16.83 6.14 -0.96
C LYS A 152 -17.60 5.02 -0.26
N LEU A 153 -18.23 5.33 0.87
CA LEU A 153 -19.18 4.41 1.52
C LEU A 153 -20.31 4.07 0.55
N HIS A 154 -20.55 2.78 0.35
CA HIS A 154 -21.52 2.33 -0.64
C HIS A 154 -21.89 0.87 -0.40
N ASN A 155 -23.18 0.58 -0.28
CA ASN A 155 -23.73 -0.77 -0.29
C ASN A 155 -25.15 -0.76 -0.88
N GLU A 156 -25.37 -1.51 -1.96
CA GLU A 156 -26.68 -1.61 -2.63
C GLU A 156 -27.58 -2.70 -2.05
N ASP A 157 -27.01 -3.59 -1.22
CA ASP A 157 -27.69 -4.77 -0.67
C ASP A 157 -27.95 -4.67 0.84
N GLY A 158 -27.65 -3.51 1.45
CA GLY A 158 -27.82 -3.32 2.90
C GLY A 158 -27.06 -2.11 3.46
N PRO A 159 -26.76 -2.09 4.77
CA PRO A 159 -26.04 -0.98 5.37
C PRO A 159 -24.59 -0.91 4.87
N ALA A 160 -24.11 0.30 4.61
CA ALA A 160 -22.70 0.53 4.25
C ALA A 160 -21.78 0.54 5.48
N ILE A 161 -22.32 0.70 6.69
CA ILE A 161 -21.58 0.57 7.95
C ILE A 161 -22.39 -0.29 8.91
N ILE A 162 -21.75 -1.30 9.48
CA ILE A 162 -22.24 -2.05 10.64
C ILE A 162 -21.23 -1.86 11.77
N ASN A 163 -21.72 -1.51 12.97
CA ASN A 163 -20.90 -1.38 14.16
C ASN A 163 -21.67 -1.89 15.39
N GLY A 164 -21.50 -3.18 15.68
CA GLY A 164 -22.39 -3.88 16.61
C GLY A 164 -23.83 -3.83 16.11
N ASP A 165 -24.75 -3.36 16.94
CA ASP A 165 -26.18 -3.27 16.58
C ASP A 165 -26.53 -2.01 15.77
N LYS A 166 -25.57 -1.11 15.52
CA LYS A 166 -25.79 0.12 14.77
C LYS A 166 -25.51 -0.09 13.28
N GLN A 167 -26.43 0.37 12.45
CA GLN A 167 -26.36 0.27 11.00
C GLN A 167 -26.55 1.66 10.36
N TYR A 168 -25.82 1.93 9.28
CA TYR A 168 -25.93 3.18 8.52
C TYR A 168 -25.86 2.88 7.03
N TRP A 169 -26.70 3.54 6.24
CA TRP A 169 -26.85 3.29 4.80
C TRP A 169 -26.24 4.44 4.00
N TYR A 170 -25.46 4.07 3.00
CA TYR A 170 -24.81 5.02 2.10
C TYR A 170 -24.79 4.45 0.68
N LEU A 171 -25.03 5.32 -0.29
CA LEU A 171 -24.82 5.05 -1.70
C LEU A 171 -23.89 6.11 -2.29
N ASN A 172 -22.74 5.68 -2.82
CA ASN A 172 -21.78 6.57 -3.49
C ASN A 172 -21.33 7.74 -2.59
N GLY A 173 -21.16 7.47 -1.30
CA GLY A 173 -20.71 8.42 -0.28
C GLY A 173 -21.79 9.37 0.22
N LYS A 174 -23.05 9.21 -0.21
CA LYS A 174 -24.19 9.97 0.30
C LYS A 174 -24.97 9.11 1.30
N GLU A 175 -25.26 9.68 2.46
CA GLU A 175 -26.15 9.06 3.43
C GLU A 175 -27.55 8.95 2.83
N VAL A 176 -28.15 7.77 2.98
CA VAL A 176 -29.50 7.45 2.51
C VAL A 176 -30.22 6.69 3.62
N THR A 177 -31.53 6.56 3.50
CA THR A 177 -32.35 5.75 4.36
C THR A 177 -32.25 4.26 3.99
N GLU A 178 -32.59 3.38 4.93
CA GLU A 178 -32.76 1.95 4.65
C GLU A 178 -33.79 1.72 3.54
N GLU A 179 -34.90 2.47 3.57
CA GLU A 179 -35.96 2.37 2.57
C GLU A 179 -35.43 2.68 1.15
N GLU A 180 -34.60 3.70 0.97
CA GLU A 180 -34.01 4.05 -0.33
C GLU A 180 -33.06 2.96 -0.88
N VAL A 181 -32.42 2.18 -0.01
CA VAL A 181 -31.55 1.06 -0.43
C VAL A 181 -32.37 -0.20 -0.71
N MET A 182 -33.34 -0.50 0.16
CA MET A 182 -34.13 -1.73 0.08
C MET A 182 -35.26 -1.65 -0.95
N ASN A 183 -35.82 -0.47 -1.21
CA ASN A 183 -36.82 -0.26 -2.27
C ASN A 183 -36.13 0.01 -3.61
N GLN A 184 -35.53 -1.01 -4.19
CA GLN A 184 -35.23 -1.02 -5.62
C GLN A 184 -36.53 -1.11 -6.43
N ILE A 185 -37.28 0.00 -6.53
CA ILE A 185 -38.34 0.12 -7.52
C ILE A 185 -37.66 0.16 -8.89
N LYS A 186 -37.62 -0.98 -9.58
CA LYS A 186 -37.33 -1.03 -11.01
C LYS A 186 -38.58 -0.60 -11.75
N GLU A 187 -38.59 0.65 -12.21
CA GLU A 187 -39.56 1.10 -13.20
C GLU A 187 -39.27 0.35 -14.51
N LEU A 188 -40.21 -0.51 -14.91
CA LEU A 188 -40.18 -1.21 -16.18
C LEU A 188 -41.40 -0.79 -16.98
N THR A 189 -41.20 -0.53 -18.26
CA THR A 189 -42.28 -0.32 -19.23
C THR A 189 -43.07 -1.61 -19.43
N VAL A 190 -44.34 -1.50 -19.84
CA VAL A 190 -45.16 -2.69 -20.19
C VAL A 190 -44.48 -3.57 -21.24
N SER A 191 -43.68 -2.97 -22.14
CA SER A 191 -42.88 -3.70 -23.13
C SER A 191 -41.82 -4.57 -22.46
N GLU A 192 -41.01 -4.00 -21.57
CA GLU A 192 -39.92 -4.73 -20.89
C GLU A 192 -40.46 -5.87 -20.02
N ILE A 193 -41.61 -5.68 -19.38
CA ILE A 193 -42.25 -6.75 -18.61
C ILE A 193 -42.81 -7.83 -19.56
N SER A 194 -43.36 -7.45 -20.73
CA SER A 194 -43.84 -8.41 -21.73
C SER A 194 -42.68 -9.26 -22.30
N ASP A 195 -41.53 -8.64 -22.54
CA ASP A 195 -40.31 -9.32 -22.99
C ASP A 195 -39.76 -10.29 -21.93
N LEU A 196 -39.79 -9.89 -20.65
CA LEU A 196 -39.37 -10.72 -19.52
C LEU A 196 -40.27 -11.96 -19.31
N LEU A 197 -41.58 -11.79 -19.45
CA LEU A 197 -42.56 -12.84 -19.18
C LEU A 197 -42.89 -13.70 -20.42
N GLY A 198 -42.52 -13.25 -21.62
CA GLY A 198 -42.78 -13.96 -22.87
C GLY A 198 -44.24 -13.93 -23.33
N TYR A 199 -45.04 -13.00 -22.81
CA TYR A 199 -46.42 -12.75 -23.25
C TYR A 199 -46.82 -11.29 -23.07
N ASN A 200 -47.76 -10.83 -23.90
CA ASN A 200 -48.22 -9.45 -23.87
C ASN A 200 -48.99 -9.15 -22.58
N ILE A 201 -48.62 -8.06 -21.94
CA ILE A 201 -49.28 -7.60 -20.72
C ILE A 201 -50.25 -6.47 -21.05
N LYS A 202 -51.46 -6.56 -20.50
CA LYS A 202 -52.48 -5.51 -20.54
C LYS A 202 -52.82 -5.11 -19.12
N ILE A 203 -52.62 -3.83 -18.79
CA ILE A 203 -53.06 -3.28 -17.50
C ILE A 203 -54.57 -3.04 -17.58
N VAL A 204 -55.33 -3.65 -16.66
CA VAL A 204 -56.77 -3.44 -16.51
C VAL A 204 -56.98 -2.60 -15.25
N LYS A 205 -57.78 -1.54 -15.37
CA LYS A 205 -58.07 -0.58 -14.29
C LYS A 205 -59.21 -1.06 -13.40
#